data_AF-A0A923V5K7-F1
#
_entry.id   AF-A0A923V5K7-F1
#
_cell.length_a   1.000
_cell.length_b   1.000
_cell.length_c   1.000
_cell.angle_alpha   90.00
_cell.angle_beta   90.00
_cell.angle_gamma   90.00
#
_symmetry.space_group_name_H-M   'P 1'
#
loop_
_entity.id
_entity.type
_entity.pdbx_description
1 polymer ?
#
loop_
_entity_poly.entity_id
_entity_poly.type
_entity_poly.pdbx_seq_one_letter_code
_entity_poly.pdbx_strand_id
1 'polypeptide(L)'
;TPETQGLIFKYNQENKITNDDLEIVFPQGTLYSDLKFDFKKLPKLTSRAFSSIYQIGNKFVPLHTGFKLAIKADGLPENLQSKALVVSTSGASQGGSFENDYVSATPKTFGNFYISVDTLAPTIVPLNISSGKNMAGVSKMRFKIKDNLSGIKSFNGYVDDRWVLMEFDAKTGTIWYSFDNTVTSGKHTLNLIVSDMKDNVKEYEINFFR
;
A
#
# COMPACT_ATOMS: atom_id res chain seq x y z
N THR A 1 -28.17 -14.59 -7.25
CA THR A 1 -26.90 -14.30 -6.52
C THR A 1 -26.93 -15.11 -5.24
N PRO A 2 -25.90 -15.87 -4.84
CA PRO A 2 -25.96 -16.53 -3.55
C PRO A 2 -25.75 -15.45 -2.48
N GLU A 3 -26.87 -14.93 -1.98
CA GLU A 3 -26.91 -14.13 -0.77
C GLU A 3 -26.97 -15.11 0.40
N THR A 4 -25.87 -15.29 1.14
CA THR A 4 -25.99 -15.89 2.48
C THR A 4 -26.52 -14.81 3.41
N GLN A 5 -27.84 -14.63 3.42
CA GLN A 5 -28.51 -13.79 4.42
C GLN A 5 -28.57 -14.57 5.74
N GLY A 6 -27.97 -14.04 6.79
CA GLY A 6 -28.20 -14.51 8.16
C GLY A 6 -27.32 -15.63 8.68
N LEU A 7 -26.09 -15.79 8.18
CA LEU A 7 -25.08 -16.60 8.89
C LEU A 7 -24.73 -15.94 10.22
N ILE A 8 -24.68 -16.71 11.29
CA ILE A 8 -24.21 -16.22 12.59
C ILE A 8 -22.74 -16.58 12.71
N PHE A 9 -21.88 -15.56 12.72
CA PHE A 9 -20.48 -15.71 13.05
C PHE A 9 -20.30 -15.61 14.55
N LYS A 10 -19.61 -16.59 15.13
CA LYS A 10 -19.38 -16.70 16.56
C LYS A 10 -18.06 -16.02 16.93
N TYR A 11 -18.05 -15.21 17.98
CA TYR A 11 -16.85 -14.42 18.32
C TYR A 11 -15.69 -15.27 18.85
N ASN A 12 -16.01 -16.40 19.46
CA ASN A 12 -15.09 -17.25 20.20
C ASN A 12 -14.55 -18.44 19.39
N GLN A 13 -14.67 -18.42 18.07
CA GLN A 13 -14.13 -19.45 17.17
C GLN A 13 -13.77 -18.84 15.81
N GLU A 14 -13.08 -19.63 14.99
CA GLU A 14 -12.89 -19.27 13.59
C GLU A 14 -14.22 -19.31 12.82
N ASN A 15 -14.44 -18.34 11.93
CA ASN A 15 -15.55 -18.35 10.99
C ASN A 15 -15.00 -18.27 9.57
N LYS A 16 -15.53 -19.10 8.66
CA LYS A 16 -15.04 -19.21 7.30
C LYS A 16 -16.19 -19.21 6.29
N ILE A 17 -15.98 -18.50 5.18
CA ILE A 17 -16.81 -18.58 3.97
C ILE A 17 -15.89 -18.88 2.80
N THR A 18 -16.30 -19.83 1.95
CA THR A 18 -15.57 -20.15 0.72
C THR A 18 -16.58 -20.42 -0.39
N ASN A 19 -16.33 -19.84 -1.55
CA ASN A 19 -17.02 -20.12 -2.81
C ASN A 19 -16.03 -19.98 -3.97
N ASP A 20 -16.51 -20.18 -5.21
CA ASP A 20 -15.66 -20.19 -6.41
C ASP A 20 -14.87 -18.89 -6.63
N ASP A 21 -15.35 -17.76 -6.11
CA ASP A 21 -14.75 -16.46 -6.35
C ASP A 21 -14.06 -15.85 -5.11
N LEU A 22 -14.24 -16.45 -3.93
CA LEU A 22 -13.96 -15.77 -2.65
C LEU A 22 -13.67 -16.75 -1.51
N GLU A 23 -12.61 -16.48 -0.75
CA GLU A 23 -12.36 -17.05 0.56
C GLU A 23 -12.30 -15.94 1.61
N ILE A 24 -13.05 -16.09 2.69
CA ILE A 24 -12.99 -15.20 3.86
C ILE A 24 -12.78 -16.05 5.11
N VAL A 25 -11.78 -15.71 5.91
CA VAL A 25 -11.50 -16.37 7.19
C VAL A 25 -11.37 -15.32 8.29
N PHE A 26 -12.21 -15.44 9.31
CA PHE A 26 -12.16 -14.67 10.54
C PHE A 26 -11.55 -15.55 11.62
N PRO A 27 -10.28 -15.36 12.00
CA PRO A 27 -9.69 -16.04 13.14
C PRO A 27 -10.51 -15.84 14.42
N GLN A 28 -10.34 -16.75 15.38
CA GLN A 28 -10.88 -16.55 16.72
C GLN A 28 -10.38 -15.23 17.30
N GLY A 29 -11.28 -14.49 17.95
CA GLY A 29 -10.96 -13.19 18.55
C GLY A 29 -10.99 -12.01 17.59
N THR A 30 -11.35 -12.20 16.31
CA THR A 30 -11.58 -11.08 15.38
C THR A 30 -12.82 -10.26 15.75
N LEU A 31 -13.88 -10.90 16.25
CA LEU A 31 -15.15 -10.26 16.62
C LEU A 31 -15.24 -10.03 18.14
N TYR A 32 -15.94 -8.98 18.54
CA TYR A 32 -16.23 -8.69 19.96
C TYR A 32 -17.48 -9.42 20.50
N SER A 33 -18.40 -9.79 19.60
CA SER A 33 -19.64 -10.49 19.92
C SER A 33 -20.09 -11.31 18.72
N ASP A 34 -21.04 -12.23 18.94
CA ASP A 34 -21.72 -12.90 17.83
C ASP A 34 -22.28 -11.86 16.85
N LEU A 35 -22.11 -12.14 15.56
CA LEU A 35 -22.45 -11.22 14.49
C LEU A 35 -23.35 -11.94 13.49
N LYS A 36 -24.49 -11.33 13.16
CA LYS A 36 -25.23 -11.68 11.96
C LYS A 36 -24.43 -11.16 10.76
N PHE A 37 -23.72 -12.07 10.10
CA PHE A 37 -22.81 -11.75 9.03
C PHE A 37 -23.55 -11.72 7.70
N ASP A 38 -23.37 -10.62 6.97
CA ASP A 38 -23.90 -10.43 5.63
C ASP A 38 -22.73 -10.21 4.65
N PHE A 39 -22.85 -10.82 3.47
CA PHE A 39 -21.94 -10.60 2.35
C PHE A 39 -22.73 -10.42 1.06
N LYS A 40 -22.25 -9.56 0.17
CA LYS A 40 -22.87 -9.34 -1.15
C LYS A 40 -21.80 -9.20 -2.23
N LYS A 41 -22.05 -9.82 -3.38
CA LYS A 41 -21.33 -9.56 -4.63
C LYS A 41 -22.08 -8.46 -5.39
N LEU A 42 -21.38 -7.37 -5.68
CA LEU A 42 -21.87 -6.22 -6.42
C LEU A 42 -21.18 -6.12 -7.79
N PRO A 43 -21.75 -5.41 -8.77
CA PRO A 43 -21.13 -5.22 -10.08
C PRO A 43 -19.71 -4.65 -9.98
N LYS A 44 -18.92 -4.93 -11.02
CA LYS A 44 -17.53 -4.46 -11.17
C LYS A 44 -17.49 -2.93 -11.12
N LEU A 45 -16.60 -2.35 -10.32
CA LEU A 45 -16.55 -0.90 -10.08
C LEU A 45 -16.18 -0.12 -11.34
N THR A 46 -15.13 -0.56 -12.02
CA THR A 46 -14.61 0.05 -13.25
C THR A 46 -14.04 -1.03 -14.16
N SER A 47 -13.80 -0.71 -15.43
CA SER A 47 -13.08 -1.60 -16.36
C SER A 47 -11.64 -1.91 -15.93
N ARG A 48 -11.06 -1.13 -15.00
CA ARG A 48 -9.70 -1.33 -14.46
C ARG A 48 -9.67 -2.26 -13.24
N ALA A 49 -10.82 -2.58 -12.66
CA ALA A 49 -10.89 -3.58 -11.60
C ALA A 49 -10.67 -4.98 -12.20
N PHE A 50 -10.11 -5.91 -11.43
CA PHE A 50 -9.93 -7.31 -11.82
C PHE A 50 -10.80 -8.25 -10.99
N SER A 51 -11.93 -7.75 -10.47
CA SER A 51 -12.96 -8.55 -9.81
C SER A 51 -14.28 -7.77 -9.72
N SER A 52 -15.37 -8.46 -9.38
CA SER A 52 -16.55 -7.82 -8.79
C SER A 52 -16.20 -7.14 -7.46
N ILE A 53 -17.09 -6.29 -6.97
CA ILE A 53 -16.98 -5.73 -5.62
C ILE A 53 -17.59 -6.75 -4.63
N TYR A 54 -16.90 -7.02 -3.54
CA TYR A 54 -17.37 -7.84 -2.43
C TYR A 54 -17.62 -6.96 -1.22
N GLN A 55 -18.90 -6.79 -0.86
CA GLN A 55 -19.31 -6.20 0.41
C GLN A 55 -19.22 -7.27 1.49
N ILE A 56 -18.40 -7.01 2.51
CA ILE A 56 -18.11 -7.92 3.62
C ILE A 56 -18.52 -7.21 4.91
N GLY A 57 -19.61 -7.67 5.52
CA GLY A 57 -20.13 -7.15 6.78
C GLY A 57 -20.58 -5.69 6.71
N ASN A 58 -20.73 -5.10 7.90
CA ASN A 58 -21.10 -3.71 8.09
C ASN A 58 -19.89 -2.91 8.57
N LYS A 59 -19.51 -1.85 7.83
CA LYS A 59 -18.36 -0.97 8.16
C LYS A 59 -18.42 -0.31 9.54
N PHE A 60 -19.59 -0.25 10.17
CA PHE A 60 -19.76 0.31 11.52
C PHE A 60 -19.53 -0.69 12.65
N VAL A 61 -19.34 -1.98 12.32
CA VAL A 61 -18.99 -3.00 13.31
C VAL A 61 -17.47 -3.05 13.41
N PRO A 62 -16.88 -2.78 14.59
CA PRO A 62 -15.44 -2.83 14.77
C PRO A 62 -14.96 -4.27 14.80
N LEU A 63 -13.72 -4.46 14.31
CA LEU A 63 -12.98 -5.71 14.44
C LEU A 63 -11.83 -5.52 15.42
N HIS A 64 -11.50 -6.57 16.18
CA HIS A 64 -10.34 -6.55 17.07
C HIS A 64 -9.04 -6.81 16.30
N THR A 65 -9.08 -7.79 15.39
CA THR A 65 -7.99 -8.12 14.45
C THR A 65 -8.50 -8.08 13.02
N GLY A 66 -7.61 -8.22 12.03
CA GLY A 66 -8.04 -8.35 10.63
C GLY A 66 -8.58 -9.74 10.32
N PHE A 67 -9.17 -9.88 9.13
CA PHE A 67 -9.63 -11.16 8.58
C PHE A 67 -8.89 -11.45 7.27
N LYS A 68 -8.67 -12.72 6.95
CA LYS A 68 -8.12 -13.12 5.64
C LYS A 68 -9.20 -12.94 4.59
N LEU A 69 -8.86 -12.27 3.50
CA LEU A 69 -9.70 -12.10 2.32
C LEU A 69 -8.91 -12.50 1.09
N ALA A 70 -9.34 -13.55 0.39
CA ALA A 70 -8.81 -13.93 -0.90
C ALA A 70 -9.92 -13.77 -1.94
N ILE A 71 -9.70 -12.93 -2.95
CA ILE A 71 -10.63 -12.71 -4.05
C ILE A 71 -10.04 -13.34 -5.30
N LYS A 72 -10.81 -14.11 -6.06
CA LYS A 72 -10.38 -14.63 -7.35
C LYS A 72 -10.30 -13.50 -8.37
N ALA A 73 -9.17 -13.42 -9.06
CA ALA A 73 -8.95 -12.47 -10.13
C ALA A 73 -9.73 -12.85 -11.39
N ASP A 74 -10.29 -11.84 -12.06
CA ASP A 74 -11.08 -11.93 -13.28
C ASP A 74 -10.31 -11.25 -14.42
N GLY A 75 -9.68 -12.06 -15.27
CA GLY A 75 -8.94 -11.61 -16.45
C GLY A 75 -7.68 -10.78 -16.13
N LEU A 76 -6.98 -11.06 -15.02
CA LEU A 76 -5.74 -10.39 -14.64
C LEU A 76 -4.56 -10.92 -15.47
N PRO A 77 -3.92 -10.09 -16.31
CA PRO A 77 -2.76 -10.50 -17.10
C PRO A 77 -1.58 -10.89 -16.22
N GLU A 78 -0.80 -11.89 -16.65
CA GLU A 78 0.36 -12.41 -15.94
C GLU A 78 1.38 -11.31 -15.57
N ASN A 79 1.64 -10.39 -16.50
CA ASN A 79 2.56 -9.27 -16.29
C ASN A 79 2.09 -8.23 -15.24
N LEU A 80 0.85 -8.33 -14.76
CA LEU A 80 0.28 -7.46 -13.73
C LEU A 80 0.00 -8.19 -12.41
N GLN A 81 0.22 -9.51 -12.33
CA GLN A 81 -0.07 -10.29 -11.14
C GLN A 81 0.71 -9.82 -9.90
N SER A 82 2.01 -9.53 -10.06
CA SER A 82 2.85 -8.97 -8.98
C SER A 82 2.40 -7.57 -8.52
N LYS A 83 1.68 -6.85 -9.38
CA LYS A 83 1.14 -5.51 -9.13
C LYS A 83 -0.26 -5.55 -8.50
N ALA A 84 -0.90 -6.71 -8.42
CA ALA A 84 -2.27 -6.83 -7.94
C ALA A 84 -2.37 -6.72 -6.41
N LEU A 85 -3.46 -6.11 -5.96
CA LEU A 85 -3.78 -5.89 -4.54
C LEU A 85 -5.28 -5.74 -4.33
N VAL A 86 -5.72 -5.93 -3.09
CA VAL A 86 -7.08 -5.63 -2.67
C VAL A 86 -7.19 -4.15 -2.31
N VAL A 87 -8.23 -3.49 -2.82
CA VAL A 87 -8.51 -2.07 -2.58
C VAL A 87 -9.94 -1.93 -2.05
N SER A 88 -10.13 -1.04 -1.08
CA SER A 88 -11.47 -0.67 -0.64
C SER A 88 -12.14 0.27 -1.66
N THR A 89 -13.48 0.35 -1.68
CA THR A 89 -14.15 1.35 -2.54
C THR A 89 -13.90 2.80 -2.12
N SER A 90 -13.28 3.06 -0.96
CA SER A 90 -12.78 4.37 -0.57
C SER A 90 -11.40 4.71 -1.16
N GLY A 91 -10.81 3.80 -1.96
CA GLY A 91 -9.51 3.98 -2.59
C GLY A 91 -8.32 3.59 -1.70
N ALA A 92 -8.55 2.96 -0.55
CA ALA A 92 -7.47 2.56 0.35
C ALA A 92 -6.99 1.15 0.02
N SER A 93 -5.69 0.99 -0.23
CA SER A 93 -5.03 -0.31 -0.31
C SER A 93 -5.24 -1.11 0.98
N GLN A 94 -5.62 -2.38 0.85
CA GLN A 94 -5.60 -3.37 1.93
C GLN A 94 -4.37 -4.27 1.83
N GLY A 95 -3.42 -3.91 0.95
CA GLY A 95 -2.30 -4.74 0.54
C GLY A 95 -2.73 -5.93 -0.31
N GLY A 96 -1.83 -6.89 -0.42
CA GLY A 96 -2.16 -8.24 -0.85
C GLY A 96 -1.09 -8.88 -1.72
N SER A 97 -1.24 -10.17 -1.98
CA SER A 97 -0.36 -10.98 -2.82
C SER A 97 -1.19 -11.83 -3.77
N PHE A 98 -0.74 -11.96 -5.01
CA PHE A 98 -1.35 -12.85 -5.98
C PHE A 98 -0.75 -14.25 -5.84
N GLU A 99 -1.60 -15.26 -5.72
CA GLU A 99 -1.23 -16.68 -5.68
C GLU A 99 -2.42 -17.53 -6.15
N ASN A 100 -2.19 -18.49 -7.05
CA ASN A 100 -3.20 -19.44 -7.55
C ASN A 100 -4.52 -18.78 -8.03
N ASP A 101 -4.42 -17.71 -8.82
CA ASP A 101 -5.56 -16.89 -9.28
C ASP A 101 -6.28 -16.06 -8.22
N TYR A 102 -5.83 -16.07 -6.96
CA TYR A 102 -6.39 -15.26 -5.90
C TYR A 102 -5.47 -14.11 -5.51
N VAL A 103 -6.05 -12.95 -5.21
CA VAL A 103 -5.36 -11.87 -4.50
C VAL A 103 -5.80 -11.91 -3.04
N SER A 104 -4.85 -12.21 -2.16
CA SER A 104 -5.08 -12.36 -0.72
C SER A 104 -4.61 -11.13 0.06
N ALA A 105 -5.43 -10.62 0.96
CA ALA A 105 -5.13 -9.49 1.85
C ALA A 105 -5.66 -9.73 3.27
N THR A 106 -5.33 -8.83 4.20
CA THR A 106 -5.82 -8.89 5.58
C THR A 106 -6.44 -7.55 6.00
N PRO A 107 -7.64 -7.20 5.50
CA PRO A 107 -8.33 -6.00 5.92
C PRO A 107 -8.59 -6.00 7.43
N LYS A 108 -8.50 -4.83 8.05
CA LYS A 108 -8.75 -4.63 9.50
C LYS A 108 -10.12 -4.06 9.82
N THR A 109 -10.92 -3.81 8.80
CA THR A 109 -12.28 -3.25 8.91
C THR A 109 -13.18 -3.95 7.90
N PHE A 110 -14.46 -4.06 8.22
CA PHE A 110 -15.48 -4.42 7.23
C PHE A 110 -15.60 -3.34 6.15
N GLY A 111 -16.19 -3.71 5.00
CA GLY A 111 -16.35 -2.78 3.88
C GLY A 111 -16.55 -3.45 2.54
N ASN A 112 -16.35 -2.66 1.48
CA ASN A 112 -16.44 -3.11 0.11
C ASN A 112 -15.04 -3.22 -0.49
N PHE A 113 -14.71 -4.37 -1.06
CA PHE A 113 -13.37 -4.69 -1.54
C PHE A 113 -13.41 -5.20 -2.98
N TYR A 114 -12.35 -4.94 -3.74
CA TYR A 114 -12.16 -5.44 -5.09
C TYR A 114 -10.66 -5.52 -5.42
N ILE A 115 -10.31 -6.21 -6.51
CA ILE A 115 -8.94 -6.28 -7.00
C ILE A 115 -8.65 -5.11 -7.93
N SER A 116 -7.52 -4.45 -7.71
CA SER A 116 -6.90 -3.49 -8.62
C SER A 116 -5.42 -3.84 -8.78
N VAL A 117 -4.71 -3.08 -9.61
CA VAL A 117 -3.25 -3.13 -9.75
C VAL A 117 -2.64 -1.77 -9.42
N ASP A 118 -1.42 -1.76 -8.90
CA ASP A 118 -0.61 -0.56 -8.74
C ASP A 118 0.65 -0.62 -9.61
N THR A 119 0.70 0.23 -10.63
CA THR A 119 1.79 0.25 -11.62
C THR A 119 2.55 1.57 -11.65
N LEU A 120 2.18 2.52 -10.79
CA LEU A 120 2.74 3.86 -10.80
C LEU A 120 3.82 3.96 -9.74
N ALA A 121 5.00 4.42 -10.14
CA ALA A 121 6.07 4.68 -9.19
C ALA A 121 5.73 5.87 -8.27
N PRO A 122 6.26 5.88 -7.03
CA PRO A 122 6.16 7.03 -6.16
C PRO A 122 6.67 8.32 -6.81
N THR A 123 6.22 9.44 -6.29
CA THR A 123 6.70 10.77 -6.67
C THR A 123 7.75 11.26 -5.68
N ILE A 124 8.77 11.95 -6.19
CA ILE A 124 9.81 12.62 -5.39
C ILE A 124 9.84 14.09 -5.81
N VAL A 125 9.64 14.99 -4.84
CA VAL A 125 9.62 16.44 -5.07
C VAL A 125 10.67 17.10 -4.16
N PRO A 126 11.74 17.71 -4.70
CA PRO A 126 12.70 18.44 -3.89
C PRO A 126 12.05 19.70 -3.28
N LEU A 127 12.33 19.97 -1.99
CA LEU A 127 11.74 21.11 -1.28
C LEU A 127 12.69 22.29 -1.13
N ASN A 128 13.99 22.02 -1.03
CA ASN A 128 15.00 23.07 -0.81
C ASN A 128 16.29 22.83 -1.61
N ILE A 129 16.26 21.96 -2.62
CA ILE A 129 17.40 21.67 -3.50
C ILE A 129 16.98 21.80 -4.97
N SER A 130 17.91 22.22 -5.81
CA SER A 130 17.78 22.31 -7.26
C SER A 130 19.15 22.10 -7.90
N SER A 131 19.20 21.74 -9.18
CA SER A 131 20.47 21.37 -9.83
C SER A 131 21.49 22.52 -9.74
N GLY A 132 22.70 22.20 -9.29
CA GLY A 132 23.79 23.17 -9.10
C GLY A 132 23.61 24.12 -7.91
N LYS A 133 22.60 23.92 -7.05
CA LYS A 133 22.40 24.77 -5.88
C LYS A 133 23.56 24.65 -4.90
N ASN A 134 24.01 25.79 -4.38
CA ASN A 134 24.90 25.83 -3.24
C ASN A 134 24.12 25.61 -1.93
N MET A 135 24.48 24.55 -1.21
CA MET A 135 23.90 24.11 0.06
C MET A 135 24.81 24.42 1.25
N ALA A 136 25.85 25.25 1.06
CA ALA A 136 26.65 25.80 2.15
C ALA A 136 25.75 26.52 3.17
N GLY A 137 25.95 26.24 4.46
CA GLY A 137 25.13 26.77 5.55
C GLY A 137 23.73 26.17 5.67
N VAL A 138 23.29 25.30 4.75
CA VAL A 138 22.04 24.55 4.88
C VAL A 138 22.30 23.30 5.73
N SER A 139 21.44 23.08 6.73
CA SER A 139 21.58 21.94 7.65
C SER A 139 21.02 20.63 7.10
N LYS A 140 19.98 20.69 6.25
CA LYS A 140 19.29 19.50 5.74
C LYS A 140 18.82 19.64 4.29
N MET A 141 18.89 18.56 3.52
CA MET A 141 18.20 18.44 2.23
C MET A 141 16.86 17.76 2.43
N ARG A 142 15.78 18.32 1.89
CA ARG A 142 14.41 17.85 2.13
C ARG A 142 13.68 17.57 0.82
N PHE A 143 12.89 16.50 0.83
CA PHE A 143 12.06 16.06 -0.27
C PHE A 143 10.68 15.68 0.25
N LYS A 144 9.68 15.80 -0.60
CA LYS A 144 8.35 15.24 -0.38
C LYS A 144 8.22 14.00 -1.25
N ILE A 145 7.87 12.88 -0.62
CA ILE A 145 7.59 11.62 -1.30
C ILE A 145 6.11 11.28 -1.15
N LYS A 146 5.49 10.79 -2.22
CA LYS A 146 4.09 10.41 -2.21
C LYS A 146 3.85 9.21 -3.11
N ASP A 147 3.14 8.24 -2.58
CA ASP A 147 2.57 7.10 -3.29
C ASP A 147 1.06 7.32 -3.56
N ASN A 148 0.53 6.70 -4.62
CA ASN A 148 -0.88 6.85 -5.03
C ASN A 148 -1.80 5.71 -4.55
N LEU A 149 -1.28 4.56 -4.13
CA LEU A 149 -2.11 3.41 -3.82
C LEU A 149 -1.49 2.43 -2.82
N SER A 150 -0.41 1.72 -3.18
CA SER A 150 0.09 0.57 -2.39
C SER A 150 0.88 0.95 -1.13
N GLY A 151 1.33 2.20 -1.03
CA GLY A 151 2.12 2.75 0.07
C GLY A 151 3.63 2.69 -0.21
N ILE A 152 4.41 3.50 0.52
CA ILE A 152 5.87 3.50 0.43
C ILE A 152 6.44 2.27 1.14
N LYS A 153 7.27 1.50 0.44
CA LYS A 153 7.98 0.32 0.97
C LYS A 153 9.35 0.68 1.51
N SER A 154 10.16 1.40 0.73
CA SER A 154 11.51 1.79 1.14
C SER A 154 11.99 3.06 0.45
N PHE A 155 13.01 3.67 1.03
CA PHE A 155 13.76 4.77 0.44
C PHE A 155 15.24 4.62 0.77
N ASN A 156 16.12 5.04 -0.15
CA ASN A 156 17.56 5.04 0.03
C ASN A 156 18.16 6.32 -0.54
N GLY A 157 18.98 6.99 0.25
CA GLY A 157 19.75 8.17 -0.18
C GLY A 157 21.21 7.82 -0.33
N TYR A 158 21.86 8.34 -1.36
CA TYR A 158 23.29 8.22 -1.60
C TYR A 158 23.88 9.58 -1.92
N VAL A 159 24.98 9.94 -1.28
CA VAL A 159 25.78 11.12 -1.62
C VAL A 159 27.16 10.66 -2.06
N ASP A 160 27.56 11.03 -3.28
CA ASP A 160 28.80 10.55 -3.93
C ASP A 160 28.91 9.01 -3.87
N ASP A 161 27.83 8.33 -4.29
CA ASP A 161 27.69 6.86 -4.29
C ASP A 161 27.80 6.17 -2.92
N ARG A 162 27.85 6.94 -1.83
CA ARG A 162 27.87 6.43 -0.45
C ARG A 162 26.50 6.57 0.18
N TRP A 163 25.98 5.48 0.73
CA TRP A 163 24.68 5.48 1.41
C TRP A 163 24.69 6.46 2.58
N VAL A 164 23.60 7.23 2.73
CA VAL A 164 23.39 8.16 3.83
C VAL A 164 22.08 7.88 4.56
N LEU A 165 22.08 8.11 5.87
CA LEU A 165 20.88 7.95 6.68
C LEU A 165 19.87 9.06 6.39
N MET A 166 18.73 8.68 5.83
CA MET A 166 17.58 9.56 5.63
C MET A 166 16.57 9.36 6.76
N GLU A 167 15.97 10.45 7.22
CA GLU A 167 14.86 10.44 8.18
C GLU A 167 13.53 10.68 7.44
N PHE A 168 12.43 10.12 7.93
CA PHE A 168 11.12 10.20 7.27
C PHE A 168 9.98 10.50 8.26
N ASP A 169 9.16 11.47 7.90
CA ASP A 169 7.88 11.76 8.53
C ASP A 169 6.74 11.32 7.62
N ALA A 170 6.13 10.18 7.95
CA ALA A 170 5.02 9.60 7.20
C ALA A 170 3.75 10.47 7.18
N LYS A 171 3.53 11.32 8.19
CA LYS A 171 2.33 12.18 8.24
C LYS A 171 2.38 13.27 7.18
N THR A 172 3.56 13.86 7.00
CA THR A 172 3.76 14.94 6.02
C THR A 172 4.26 14.43 4.66
N GLY A 173 4.75 13.19 4.62
CA GLY A 173 5.43 12.61 3.46
C GLY A 173 6.81 13.25 3.23
N THR A 174 7.41 13.83 4.27
CA THR A 174 8.70 14.53 4.16
C THR A 174 9.82 13.58 4.52
N ILE A 175 10.80 13.45 3.62
CA ILE A 175 12.05 12.74 3.85
C ILE A 175 13.20 13.75 3.81
N TRP A 176 14.21 13.57 4.65
CA TRP A 176 15.36 14.47 4.66
C TRP A 176 16.67 13.79 5.02
N TYR A 177 17.75 14.36 4.48
CA TYR A 177 19.11 14.09 4.91
C TYR A 177 19.58 15.24 5.79
N SER A 178 20.00 14.93 7.01
CA SER A 178 20.72 15.88 7.85
C SER A 178 22.20 15.80 7.51
N PHE A 179 22.76 16.87 6.95
CA PHE A 179 24.15 16.84 6.50
C PHE A 179 25.10 16.58 7.68
N ASP A 180 26.03 15.66 7.48
CA ASP A 180 27.12 15.37 8.41
C ASP A 180 28.47 15.93 7.91
N ASN A 181 29.57 15.50 8.55
CA ASN A 181 30.93 15.91 8.23
C ASN A 181 31.53 15.16 7.02
N THR A 182 30.82 14.19 6.44
CA THR A 182 31.31 13.40 5.29
C THR A 182 31.09 14.10 3.96
N VAL A 183 30.15 15.06 3.93
CA VAL A 183 29.85 15.92 2.78
C VAL A 183 30.54 17.27 2.99
N THR A 184 31.78 17.35 2.54
CA THR A 184 32.68 18.50 2.68
C THR A 184 32.36 19.60 1.67
N SER A 185 33.22 20.61 1.54
CA SER A 185 33.07 21.60 0.46
C SER A 185 33.42 20.98 -0.90
N GLY A 186 32.70 21.38 -1.94
CA GLY A 186 32.89 20.90 -3.30
C GLY A 186 31.59 20.57 -4.01
N LYS A 187 31.73 19.91 -5.17
CA LYS A 187 30.61 19.39 -5.95
C LYS A 187 30.28 17.99 -5.46
N HIS A 188 28.99 17.73 -5.28
CA HIS A 188 28.47 16.43 -4.84
C HIS A 188 27.32 15.96 -5.73
N THR A 189 27.15 14.65 -5.81
CA THR A 189 25.96 14.01 -6.39
C THR A 189 25.06 13.49 -5.27
N LEU A 190 23.75 13.63 -5.45
CA LEU A 190 22.75 12.96 -4.63
C LEU A 190 21.94 12.03 -5.53
N ASN A 191 21.76 10.79 -5.10
CA ASN A 191 20.77 9.87 -5.67
C ASN A 191 19.77 9.46 -4.56
N LEU A 192 18.48 9.72 -4.79
CA LEU A 192 17.38 9.29 -3.93
C LEU A 192 16.49 8.29 -4.66
N ILE A 193 16.42 7.08 -4.13
CA ILE A 193 15.65 5.96 -4.67
C ILE A 193 14.48 5.69 -3.72
N VAL A 194 13.26 5.63 -4.24
CA VAL A 194 12.03 5.37 -3.47
C VAL A 194 11.24 4.25 -4.14
N SER A 195 10.80 3.26 -3.38
CA SER A 195 9.98 2.14 -3.86
C SER A 195 8.65 2.03 -3.11
N ASP A 196 7.61 1.54 -3.79
CA ASP A 196 6.31 1.22 -3.21
C ASP A 196 6.16 -0.27 -2.85
N MET A 197 5.03 -0.63 -2.25
CA MET A 197 4.72 -2.01 -1.82
C MET A 197 4.48 -2.98 -2.98
N LYS A 198 4.49 -2.49 -4.23
CA LYS A 198 4.39 -3.28 -5.46
C LYS A 198 5.65 -3.20 -6.31
N ASP A 199 6.77 -2.75 -5.71
CA ASP A 199 8.07 -2.66 -6.35
C ASP A 199 8.10 -1.74 -7.59
N ASN A 200 7.24 -0.71 -7.62
CA ASN A 200 7.43 0.42 -8.52
C ASN A 200 8.46 1.36 -7.91
N VAL A 201 9.47 1.77 -8.69
CA VAL A 201 10.64 2.51 -8.22
C VAL A 201 10.73 3.86 -8.91
N LYS A 202 11.06 4.89 -8.12
CA LYS A 202 11.44 6.21 -8.61
C LYS A 202 12.84 6.56 -8.13
N GLU A 203 13.66 7.00 -9.07
CA GLU A 203 14.98 7.55 -8.79
C GLU A 203 15.00 9.05 -9.07
N TYR A 204 15.74 9.78 -8.24
CA TYR A 204 15.95 11.21 -8.35
C TYR A 204 17.44 11.51 -8.14
N GLU A 205 18.10 11.91 -9.21
CA GLU A 205 19.51 12.27 -9.19
C GLU A 205 19.71 13.78 -9.39
N ILE A 206 20.61 14.38 -8.61
CA ILE A 206 20.92 15.79 -8.72
C ILE A 206 22.36 16.10 -8.31
N ASN A 207 22.96 17.10 -8.96
CA ASN A 207 24.22 17.70 -8.53
C ASN A 207 23.97 18.92 -7.63
N PHE A 208 24.77 19.08 -6.57
CA PHE A 208 24.76 20.26 -5.71
C PHE A 208 26.18 20.63 -5.27
N PHE A 209 26.33 21.83 -4.71
CA PHE A 209 27.59 22.29 -4.14
C PHE A 209 27.47 22.51 -2.64
N ARG A 210 28.59 22.43 -1.92
CA ARG A 210 28.68 22.81 -0.51
C ARG A 210 29.97 23.54 -0.18
#